data_AF-A0A7V3RHY2-F1
#
_entry.id   AF-A0A7V3RHY2-F1
#
_cell.length_a   1.000
_cell.length_b   1.000
_cell.length_c   1.000
_cell.angle_alpha   90.00
_cell.angle_beta   90.00
_cell.angle_gamma   90.00
#
_symmetry.space_group_name_H-M   'P 1'
#
loop_
_entity.id
_entity.type
_entity.pdbx_description
1 polymer ?
#
loop_
_entity_poly.entity_id
_entity_poly.type
_entity_poly.pdbx_seq_one_letter_code
_entity_poly.pdbx_strand_id
1 'polypeptide(L)'
;MRILLKMLIFISIEVSFCLSQTIMYIDPPVIPPKAVGDTFWFSIKIADAVELYCWEAEVHFNPEVCTVLVVGEGPFMKQDGVPTLFMKDIQSGLFACGCIRGFPTPVAGAYGSGTLAYVLCRVKSEGNSYFDITNILEMTFLIGVDLSSSITRDLPFVMVDGYYGVQNENTRNEILISNAPNDQLFPDVTWGGTQYLVSWQDQKFPHNWDWRLLGQRISFSGSPIGDAISIYDSINNSASSPSLCWNDSIFSAIYKVGTRDDTVSDDLNIESRLITAEGLVESGGCITNAPSVQRDPTIASNRSKMLVVWEDHRAGMGTLKSYIYGKILNRNGSPFSPEFLIDNTPGYHCNPAVIWGDSLFLVVWTDAYNFALNGQFVDTLGNLFGPKIQIAHGPYYDWYPSVAFSGANYLVVWQKTPGYDTTDIYGQLLSPDGNLIGSNFIICDNSADQSLPEVIWLDSLYLVFWQDERNGPSDIYGQMISPDGILIGSNFPVCTAAYNQIFPSASKGYSGYFVVWSDYRNGTDYNIWGDIEATGISEGKSSAVTPPTTLNTFPNPFKNRLIIQYSQEALAIDIYNTLGQLVKSFSNLAAGCGLNQIVWDGSDNFGRPTSEGVYFLTLRNKNSNISVKKICKLK
;
A
#
# COMPACT_ATOMS: atom_id res chain seq x y z
N MET A 1 -25.44 -2.84 20.89
CA MET A 1 -26.69 -2.20 21.35
C MET A 1 -27.42 -1.67 20.12
N ARG A 2 -28.68 -2.04 19.84
CA ARG A 2 -29.39 -1.62 18.60
C ARG A 2 -29.55 -0.10 18.54
N ILE A 3 -28.75 0.55 17.70
CA ILE A 3 -28.70 2.01 17.52
C ILE A 3 -29.58 2.40 16.33
N LEU A 4 -29.37 1.76 15.18
CA LEU A 4 -30.16 2.00 13.97
C LEU A 4 -31.63 1.58 14.13
N LEU A 5 -31.87 0.41 14.71
CA LEU A 5 -33.19 -0.23 14.77
C LEU A 5 -34.24 0.53 15.60
N LYS A 6 -33.85 1.56 16.37
CA LYS A 6 -34.79 2.43 17.11
C LYS A 6 -35.48 3.49 16.26
N MET A 7 -34.93 3.87 15.10
CA MET A 7 -35.56 4.84 14.20
C MET A 7 -36.39 4.19 13.09
N LEU A 8 -36.08 2.95 12.69
CA LEU A 8 -36.63 2.27 11.52
C LEU A 8 -38.05 1.68 11.67
N ILE A 9 -38.71 1.87 12.82
CA ILE A 9 -39.99 1.19 13.18
C ILE A 9 -41.20 1.61 12.30
N PHE A 10 -41.10 2.68 11.50
CA PHE A 10 -42.26 3.32 10.86
C PHE A 10 -42.50 3.06 9.37
N ILE A 11 -41.68 2.24 8.69
CA ILE A 11 -41.86 1.93 7.25
C ILE A 11 -41.74 0.42 7.00
N SER A 12 -42.87 -0.28 7.07
CA SER A 12 -43.05 -1.69 6.63
C SER A 12 -42.99 -1.84 5.10
N ILE A 13 -42.49 -2.97 4.53
CA ILE A 13 -42.63 -3.58 3.13
C ILE A 13 -41.26 -4.36 2.75
N GLU A 14 -41.23 -5.58 2.12
CA GLU A 14 -40.09 -6.61 1.95
C GLU A 14 -39.88 -7.40 0.57
N VAL A 15 -38.65 -7.69 0.08
CA VAL A 15 -38.39 -8.35 -1.26
C VAL A 15 -38.50 -9.88 -1.39
N SER A 16 -38.76 -10.33 -2.63
CA SER A 16 -38.25 -11.59 -3.21
C SER A 16 -36.72 -11.60 -3.44
N PHE A 17 -36.10 -12.78 -3.44
CA PHE A 17 -34.63 -12.96 -3.41
C PHE A 17 -33.86 -12.51 -4.67
N CYS A 18 -32.63 -11.99 -4.45
CA CYS A 18 -31.56 -11.89 -5.46
C CYS A 18 -30.52 -13.03 -5.27
N LEU A 19 -29.55 -13.15 -6.19
CA LEU A 19 -28.70 -14.33 -6.40
C LEU A 19 -27.18 -14.13 -6.23
N SER A 20 -26.73 -13.01 -5.66
CA SER A 20 -25.31 -12.72 -5.37
C SER A 20 -24.93 -13.02 -3.92
N GLN A 21 -23.66 -13.37 -3.67
CA GLN A 21 -23.08 -13.47 -2.34
C GLN A 21 -22.41 -12.13 -2.00
N THR A 22 -23.17 -11.20 -1.41
CA THR A 22 -22.58 -10.03 -0.75
C THR A 22 -21.80 -10.49 0.48
N ILE A 23 -20.60 -9.94 0.72
CA ILE A 23 -19.70 -10.37 1.80
C ILE A 23 -19.11 -9.15 2.52
N MET A 24 -19.32 -9.05 3.83
CA MET A 24 -18.61 -8.10 4.72
C MET A 24 -17.38 -8.77 5.35
N TYR A 25 -16.24 -8.06 5.43
CA TYR A 25 -14.98 -8.61 5.92
C TYR A 25 -14.05 -7.52 6.52
N ILE A 26 -13.00 -7.94 7.23
CA ILE A 26 -11.93 -7.05 7.74
C ILE A 26 -10.71 -7.10 6.81
N ASP A 27 -10.11 -5.94 6.57
CA ASP A 27 -8.95 -5.76 5.70
C ASP A 27 -7.91 -4.79 6.29
N PRO A 28 -6.63 -5.17 6.43
CA PRO A 28 -6.09 -6.51 6.17
C PRO A 28 -6.65 -7.53 7.18
N PRO A 29 -6.85 -8.80 6.78
CA PRO A 29 -7.44 -9.82 7.66
C PRO A 29 -6.48 -10.31 8.75
N VAL A 30 -5.19 -9.93 8.69
CA VAL A 30 -4.17 -10.19 9.70
C VAL A 30 -3.40 -8.89 9.94
N ILE A 31 -3.26 -8.49 11.20
CA ILE A 31 -2.43 -7.33 11.58
C ILE A 31 -1.05 -7.84 12.00
N PRO A 32 0.06 -7.29 11.47
CA PRO A 32 1.41 -7.70 11.85
C PRO A 32 1.73 -7.45 13.34
N PRO A 33 2.81 -8.05 13.87
CA PRO A 33 3.39 -7.67 15.14
C PRO A 33 3.57 -6.14 15.30
N LYS A 34 2.97 -5.60 16.36
CA LYS A 34 3.12 -4.22 16.86
C LYS A 34 3.64 -4.23 18.30
N ALA A 35 4.30 -3.16 18.73
CA ALA A 35 4.77 -2.97 20.10
C ALA A 35 3.66 -2.44 21.04
N VAL A 36 3.86 -2.52 22.36
CA VAL A 36 2.90 -1.95 23.33
C VAL A 36 2.95 -0.42 23.27
N GLY A 37 1.79 0.21 23.04
CA GLY A 37 1.66 1.65 22.81
C GLY A 37 1.42 2.02 21.33
N ASP A 38 1.83 1.17 20.39
CA ASP A 38 1.63 1.36 18.95
C ASP A 38 0.16 1.50 18.58
N THR A 39 -0.08 2.18 17.47
CA THR A 39 -1.39 2.26 16.82
C THR A 39 -1.40 1.53 15.48
N PHE A 40 -2.51 0.84 15.17
CA PHE A 40 -2.75 0.19 13.89
C PHE A 40 -4.17 0.43 13.39
N TRP A 41 -4.34 0.37 12.07
CA TRP A 41 -5.64 0.51 11.41
C TRP A 41 -6.07 -0.78 10.74
N PHE A 42 -7.37 -0.99 10.69
CA PHE A 42 -8.03 -1.88 9.73
C PHE A 42 -9.28 -1.23 9.16
N SER A 43 -9.75 -1.77 8.04
CA SER A 43 -11.01 -1.40 7.38
C SER A 43 -12.04 -2.50 7.58
N ILE A 44 -13.31 -2.12 7.75
CA ILE A 44 -14.45 -3.01 7.45
C ILE A 44 -14.79 -2.76 5.99
N LYS A 45 -14.67 -3.80 5.15
CA LYS A 45 -14.96 -3.76 3.71
C LYS A 45 -16.18 -4.61 3.38
N ILE A 46 -16.75 -4.35 2.21
CA ILE A 46 -17.81 -5.14 1.59
C ILE A 46 -17.44 -5.50 0.16
N ALA A 47 -17.91 -6.65 -0.31
CA ALA A 47 -17.81 -7.11 -1.69
C ALA A 47 -19.17 -7.51 -2.25
N ASP A 48 -19.36 -7.31 -3.56
CA ASP A 48 -20.52 -7.74 -4.34
C ASP A 48 -21.88 -7.31 -3.75
N ALA A 49 -21.94 -6.08 -3.21
CA ALA A 49 -23.17 -5.47 -2.74
C ALA A 49 -24.07 -5.02 -3.90
N VAL A 50 -25.38 -5.19 -3.72
CA VAL A 50 -26.41 -4.80 -4.68
C VAL A 50 -27.52 -4.06 -3.93
N GLU A 51 -27.75 -2.79 -4.27
CA GLU A 51 -28.73 -1.91 -3.61
C GLU A 51 -28.60 -1.84 -2.07
N LEU A 52 -27.39 -1.58 -1.58
CA LEU A 52 -27.16 -1.41 -0.14
C LEU A 52 -27.63 -0.04 0.35
N TYR A 53 -28.70 -0.01 1.16
CA TYR A 53 -29.24 1.22 1.76
C TYR A 53 -28.72 1.47 3.18
N CYS A 54 -28.49 0.41 3.96
CA CYS A 54 -27.92 0.51 5.30
C CYS A 54 -27.21 -0.77 5.73
N TRP A 55 -26.32 -0.65 6.71
CA TRP A 55 -25.62 -1.77 7.36
C TRP A 55 -25.39 -1.46 8.85
N GLU A 56 -25.40 -2.48 9.70
CA GLU A 56 -24.96 -2.45 11.11
C GLU A 56 -24.05 -3.67 11.36
N ALA A 57 -22.95 -3.48 12.08
CA ALA A 57 -22.04 -4.54 12.50
C ALA A 57 -21.58 -4.34 13.95
N GLU A 58 -21.49 -5.42 14.72
CA GLU A 58 -20.91 -5.45 16.07
C GLU A 58 -19.58 -6.23 16.01
N VAL A 59 -18.47 -5.60 16.36
CA VAL A 59 -17.12 -6.18 16.26
C VAL A 59 -16.52 -6.36 17.65
N HIS A 60 -16.29 -7.61 18.03
CA HIS A 60 -15.67 -7.98 19.30
C HIS A 60 -14.14 -7.96 19.22
N PHE A 61 -13.49 -7.62 20.33
CA PHE A 61 -12.02 -7.63 20.46
C PHE A 61 -11.58 -7.90 21.91
N ASN A 62 -10.30 -8.15 22.15
CA ASN A 62 -9.74 -8.37 23.48
C ASN A 62 -9.33 -7.04 24.15
N PRO A 63 -10.08 -6.52 25.16
CA PRO A 63 -9.83 -5.22 25.75
C PRO A 63 -8.61 -5.14 26.67
N GLU A 64 -7.96 -6.26 26.97
CA GLU A 64 -6.66 -6.24 27.67
C GLU A 64 -5.51 -5.96 26.70
N VAL A 65 -5.54 -6.60 25.53
CA VAL A 65 -4.49 -6.52 24.52
C VAL A 65 -4.56 -5.23 23.71
N CYS A 66 -5.75 -4.76 23.34
CA CYS A 66 -5.91 -3.54 22.56
C CYS A 66 -7.08 -2.66 23.01
N THR A 67 -7.13 -1.44 22.49
CA THR A 67 -8.22 -0.48 22.72
C THR A 67 -8.54 0.25 21.43
N VAL A 68 -9.80 0.18 21.00
CA VAL A 68 -10.30 0.93 19.84
C VAL A 68 -10.34 2.43 20.20
N LEU A 69 -9.60 3.25 19.45
CA LEU A 69 -9.52 4.70 19.65
C LEU A 69 -10.48 5.45 18.72
N VAL A 70 -10.64 4.98 17.48
CA VAL A 70 -11.45 5.62 16.46
C VAL A 70 -12.20 4.55 15.68
N VAL A 71 -13.47 4.84 15.39
CA VAL A 71 -14.21 4.22 14.29
C VAL A 71 -14.67 5.38 13.38
N GLY A 72 -14.51 5.25 12.08
CA GLY A 72 -14.82 6.29 11.08
C GLY A 72 -15.60 5.73 9.90
N GLU A 73 -16.33 6.58 9.19
CA GLU A 73 -17.11 6.19 8.01
C GLU A 73 -16.21 5.91 6.80
N GLY A 74 -16.52 4.85 6.05
CA GLY A 74 -15.87 4.53 4.78
C GLY A 74 -16.59 5.15 3.57
N PRO A 75 -15.88 5.37 2.45
CA PRO A 75 -16.45 6.03 1.27
C PRO A 75 -17.59 5.26 0.57
N PHE A 76 -17.75 3.96 0.81
CA PHE A 76 -18.68 3.12 0.03
C PHE A 76 -20.15 3.60 0.09
N MET A 77 -20.64 4.05 1.25
CA MET A 77 -22.03 4.53 1.36
C MET A 77 -22.24 5.94 0.77
N LYS A 78 -21.14 6.67 0.53
CA LYS A 78 -21.09 8.04 0.00
C LYS A 78 -20.92 8.11 -1.54
N GLN A 79 -21.04 6.98 -2.25
CA GLN A 79 -21.09 6.93 -3.72
C GLN A 79 -22.06 8.00 -4.28
N ASP A 80 -21.74 8.58 -5.44
CA ASP A 80 -22.54 9.61 -6.12
C ASP A 80 -22.78 10.91 -5.32
N GLY A 81 -22.00 11.16 -4.26
CA GLY A 81 -22.14 12.33 -3.39
C GLY A 81 -23.39 12.29 -2.50
N VAL A 82 -24.01 11.12 -2.35
CA VAL A 82 -25.23 10.92 -1.56
C VAL A 82 -24.96 11.13 -0.07
N PRO A 83 -25.79 11.91 0.66
CA PRO A 83 -25.64 12.13 2.09
C PRO A 83 -25.90 10.85 2.91
N THR A 84 -25.10 10.67 3.96
CA THR A 84 -25.15 9.52 4.85
C THR A 84 -25.39 9.93 6.30
N LEU A 85 -25.84 8.96 7.10
CA LEU A 85 -25.86 9.03 8.57
C LEU A 85 -25.06 7.86 9.12
N PHE A 86 -23.77 8.09 9.38
CA PHE A 86 -22.91 7.13 10.08
C PHE A 86 -23.08 7.22 11.59
N MET A 87 -23.11 6.07 12.26
CA MET A 87 -23.21 5.96 13.72
C MET A 87 -22.22 4.92 14.26
N LYS A 88 -21.75 5.15 15.48
CA LYS A 88 -20.80 4.29 16.19
C LYS A 88 -21.04 4.34 17.69
N ASP A 89 -20.69 3.25 18.36
CA ASP A 89 -20.59 3.13 19.82
C ASP A 89 -19.37 2.26 20.14
N ILE A 90 -18.52 2.72 21.07
CA ILE A 90 -17.22 2.07 21.37
C ILE A 90 -17.20 1.74 22.86
N GLN A 91 -17.09 0.46 23.17
CA GLN A 91 -17.10 -0.10 24.52
C GLN A 91 -15.82 -0.91 24.77
N SER A 92 -15.67 -1.44 25.99
CA SER A 92 -14.55 -2.33 26.31
C SER A 92 -14.81 -3.72 25.71
N GLY A 93 -14.02 -4.09 24.69
CA GLY A 93 -14.07 -5.41 24.04
C GLY A 93 -15.16 -5.57 22.96
N LEU A 94 -15.82 -4.47 22.61
CA LEU A 94 -16.86 -4.40 21.57
C LEU A 94 -16.93 -2.97 21.02
N PHE A 95 -17.05 -2.83 19.70
CA PHE A 95 -17.63 -1.62 19.10
C PHE A 95 -18.76 -2.00 18.15
N ALA A 96 -19.76 -1.13 18.04
CA ALA A 96 -20.81 -1.21 17.05
C ALA A 96 -20.67 -0.04 16.08
N CYS A 97 -20.86 -0.27 14.78
CA CYS A 97 -20.97 0.81 13.80
C CYS A 97 -21.89 0.45 12.64
N GLY A 98 -22.34 1.47 11.91
CA GLY A 98 -23.26 1.32 10.80
C GLY A 98 -23.58 2.63 10.11
N CYS A 99 -24.24 2.56 8.96
CA CYS A 99 -24.57 3.72 8.14
C CYS A 99 -25.97 3.59 7.51
N ILE A 100 -26.67 4.71 7.33
CA ILE A 100 -27.81 4.85 6.41
C ILE A 100 -27.40 5.77 5.25
N ARG A 101 -27.54 5.30 4.01
CA ARG A 101 -27.40 6.09 2.78
C ARG A 101 -28.74 6.74 2.43
N GLY A 102 -28.72 8.00 2.01
CA GLY A 102 -29.94 8.75 1.68
C GLY A 102 -30.76 9.17 2.90
N PHE A 103 -30.12 9.51 4.01
CA PHE A 103 -30.84 10.14 5.12
C PHE A 103 -30.97 11.65 4.87
N PRO A 104 -32.18 12.27 4.92
CA PRO A 104 -33.50 11.71 5.23
C PRO A 104 -34.37 11.38 4.00
N THR A 105 -33.86 11.47 2.78
CA THR A 105 -34.63 11.34 1.52
C THR A 105 -34.21 10.10 0.70
N PRO A 106 -35.15 9.21 0.30
CA PRO A 106 -34.83 8.05 -0.52
C PRO A 106 -34.08 8.36 -1.82
N VAL A 107 -33.13 7.50 -2.15
CA VAL A 107 -32.19 7.54 -3.29
C VAL A 107 -32.00 6.10 -3.82
N ALA A 108 -31.03 5.85 -4.69
CA ALA A 108 -30.60 4.49 -5.04
C ALA A 108 -29.54 3.95 -4.04
N GLY A 109 -29.58 2.65 -3.75
CA GLY A 109 -28.60 1.99 -2.87
C GLY A 109 -27.19 1.99 -3.47
N ALA A 110 -26.18 1.71 -2.64
CA ALA A 110 -24.80 1.55 -3.09
C ALA A 110 -24.59 0.18 -3.76
N TYR A 111 -23.63 0.10 -4.69
CA TYR A 111 -23.33 -1.12 -5.47
C TYR A 111 -21.82 -1.44 -5.48
N GLY A 112 -21.50 -2.71 -5.69
CA GLY A 112 -20.13 -3.19 -5.88
C GLY A 112 -19.40 -3.46 -4.56
N SER A 113 -18.12 -3.10 -4.51
CA SER A 113 -17.19 -3.45 -3.43
C SER A 113 -16.44 -2.21 -2.93
N GLY A 114 -16.08 -2.16 -1.63
CA GLY A 114 -15.32 -1.04 -1.06
C GLY A 114 -15.34 -0.97 0.47
N THR A 115 -14.80 0.11 1.04
CA THR A 115 -14.70 0.30 2.49
C THR A 115 -15.97 0.91 3.09
N LEU A 116 -16.55 0.21 4.06
CA LEU A 116 -17.71 0.64 4.86
C LEU A 116 -17.30 1.49 6.07
N ALA A 117 -16.19 1.15 6.74
CA ALA A 117 -15.67 1.87 7.89
C ALA A 117 -14.16 1.68 8.09
N TYR A 118 -13.53 2.61 8.82
CA TYR A 118 -12.14 2.56 9.27
C TYR A 118 -12.07 2.43 10.79
N VAL A 119 -11.10 1.68 11.32
CA VAL A 119 -10.96 1.41 12.75
C VAL A 119 -9.52 1.57 13.20
N LEU A 120 -9.27 2.42 14.21
CA LEU A 120 -7.99 2.57 14.87
C LEU A 120 -7.98 1.81 16.18
N CYS A 121 -6.94 1.00 16.40
CA CYS A 121 -6.64 0.39 17.67
C CYS A 121 -5.28 0.85 18.18
N ARG A 122 -5.12 0.93 19.51
CA ARG A 122 -3.82 0.99 20.19
C ARG A 122 -3.56 -0.33 20.92
N VAL A 123 -2.33 -0.81 20.88
CA VAL A 123 -1.87 -1.95 21.71
C VAL A 123 -1.74 -1.47 23.16
N LYS A 124 -2.43 -2.15 24.08
CA LYS A 124 -2.52 -1.86 25.51
C LYS A 124 -1.65 -2.81 26.34
N SER A 125 -1.57 -4.09 25.96
CA SER A 125 -0.69 -5.08 26.60
C SER A 125 -0.22 -6.13 25.60
N GLU A 126 0.74 -6.93 26.04
CA GLU A 126 1.09 -8.19 25.41
C GLU A 126 -0.11 -9.17 25.37
N GLY A 127 -0.15 -10.03 24.35
CA GLY A 127 -1.18 -11.05 24.13
C GLY A 127 -1.82 -10.96 22.74
N ASN A 128 -2.87 -11.75 22.49
CA ASN A 128 -3.53 -11.83 21.19
C ASN A 128 -4.93 -11.20 21.24
N SER A 129 -5.34 -10.51 20.17
CA SER A 129 -6.72 -10.08 19.94
C SER A 129 -7.18 -10.51 18.56
N TYR A 130 -8.36 -11.12 18.51
CA TYR A 130 -9.13 -11.33 17.29
C TYR A 130 -10.07 -10.12 17.11
N PHE A 131 -10.57 -9.91 15.88
CA PHE A 131 -11.57 -8.89 15.58
C PHE A 131 -12.75 -9.56 14.87
N ASP A 132 -13.72 -10.01 15.65
CA ASP A 132 -14.80 -10.85 15.15
C ASP A 132 -16.02 -10.00 14.80
N ILE A 133 -16.35 -9.90 13.50
CA ILE A 133 -17.63 -9.33 13.05
C ILE A 133 -18.76 -10.29 13.44
N THR A 134 -19.73 -9.77 14.20
CA THR A 134 -20.93 -10.46 14.65
C THR A 134 -22.18 -9.60 14.42
N ASN A 135 -23.36 -10.21 14.56
CA ASN A 135 -24.66 -9.53 14.50
C ASN A 135 -24.84 -8.62 13.26
N ILE A 136 -24.35 -9.06 12.10
CA ILE A 136 -24.49 -8.35 10.82
C ILE A 136 -25.97 -8.12 10.53
N LEU A 137 -26.33 -6.87 10.24
CA LEU A 137 -27.67 -6.48 9.84
C LEU A 137 -27.60 -5.72 8.50
N GLU A 138 -27.73 -6.48 7.41
CA GLU A 138 -27.97 -5.97 6.06
C GLU A 138 -29.48 -5.85 5.81
N MET A 139 -29.93 -4.79 5.12
CA MET A 139 -31.32 -4.67 4.67
C MET A 139 -31.43 -4.22 3.20
N THR A 140 -32.16 -5.01 2.42
CA THR A 140 -32.64 -4.78 1.05
C THR A 140 -34.19 -4.91 1.03
N PHE A 141 -34.92 -4.19 0.15
CA PHE A 141 -36.29 -3.69 0.46
C PHE A 141 -37.37 -3.86 -0.67
N LEU A 142 -38.57 -4.46 -0.43
CA LEU A 142 -39.77 -4.46 -1.34
C LEU A 142 -41.16 -4.65 -0.66
N ILE A 143 -42.05 -5.69 -0.78
CA ILE A 143 -43.45 -5.80 -0.18
C ILE A 143 -43.95 -7.07 0.67
N GLY A 144 -43.41 -7.43 1.87
CA GLY A 144 -44.12 -7.76 3.16
C GLY A 144 -44.46 -9.23 3.62
N VAL A 145 -44.20 -9.59 4.91
CA VAL A 145 -45.09 -10.20 5.96
C VAL A 145 -44.38 -10.53 7.32
N ASP A 146 -44.98 -10.03 8.43
CA ASP A 146 -44.83 -10.40 9.88
C ASP A 146 -43.44 -10.43 10.57
N LEU A 147 -43.28 -9.61 11.61
CA LEU A 147 -42.03 -9.36 12.35
C LEU A 147 -41.71 -10.39 13.47
N SER A 148 -42.23 -11.62 13.37
CA SER A 148 -42.07 -12.65 14.41
C SER A 148 -40.85 -13.57 14.24
N SER A 149 -40.23 -13.62 13.06
CA SER A 149 -39.01 -14.41 12.80
C SER A 149 -37.87 -13.58 12.20
N SER A 150 -36.88 -13.20 13.01
CA SER A 150 -35.61 -12.69 12.51
C SER A 150 -34.83 -13.80 11.81
N ILE A 151 -34.77 -13.76 10.47
CA ILE A 151 -33.98 -14.72 9.69
C ILE A 151 -32.50 -14.30 9.76
N THR A 152 -31.82 -14.70 10.84
CA THR A 152 -30.36 -14.81 10.83
C THR A 152 -29.97 -15.85 9.77
N ARG A 153 -29.41 -15.41 8.65
CA ARG A 153 -28.75 -16.29 7.70
C ARG A 153 -27.29 -16.45 8.11
N ASP A 154 -26.93 -17.65 8.53
CA ASP A 154 -25.52 -18.05 8.60
C ASP A 154 -24.96 -18.06 7.16
N LEU A 155 -24.24 -17.00 6.79
CA LEU A 155 -23.43 -17.00 5.57
C LEU A 155 -22.27 -17.99 5.74
N PRO A 156 -21.82 -18.66 4.67
CA PRO A 156 -20.73 -19.62 4.76
C PRO A 156 -19.41 -18.91 5.08
N PHE A 157 -19.01 -18.94 6.35
CA PHE A 157 -17.83 -18.27 6.87
C PHE A 157 -16.55 -18.64 6.10
N VAL A 158 -15.83 -17.64 5.62
CA VAL A 158 -14.37 -17.73 5.43
C VAL A 158 -13.74 -17.03 6.62
N MET A 159 -13.53 -17.79 7.69
CA MET A 159 -12.61 -17.38 8.76
C MET A 159 -11.22 -17.21 8.13
N VAL A 160 -10.64 -16.02 8.25
CA VAL A 160 -9.19 -15.82 8.15
C VAL A 160 -8.75 -15.46 9.56
N ASP A 161 -8.03 -16.37 10.22
CA ASP A 161 -7.69 -16.22 11.63
C ASP A 161 -6.75 -15.02 11.83
N GLY A 162 -7.28 -13.92 12.38
CA GLY A 162 -6.54 -12.71 12.69
C GLY A 162 -5.53 -12.93 13.82
N TYR A 163 -4.35 -13.46 13.49
CA TYR A 163 -3.28 -13.71 14.43
C TYR A 163 -2.41 -12.46 14.65
N TYR A 164 -2.17 -12.12 15.93
CA TYR A 164 -1.12 -11.21 16.37
C TYR A 164 -0.18 -11.95 17.33
N GLY A 165 1.08 -11.56 17.36
CA GLY A 165 2.08 -12.04 18.33
C GLY A 165 3.08 -10.94 18.63
N VAL A 166 3.46 -10.82 19.90
CA VAL A 166 4.36 -9.79 20.44
C VAL A 166 5.80 -10.04 19.99
N GLN A 167 6.56 -8.96 19.73
CA GLN A 167 8.02 -8.97 19.83
C GLN A 167 8.46 -8.03 20.95
N ASN A 168 9.57 -8.38 21.62
CA ASN A 168 9.97 -7.77 22.90
C ASN A 168 10.74 -6.44 22.77
N GLU A 169 11.01 -5.97 21.54
CA GLU A 169 11.87 -4.83 21.27
C GLU A 169 11.24 -3.93 20.18
N ASN A 170 11.50 -2.62 20.24
CA ASN A 170 10.98 -1.62 19.29
C ASN A 170 11.71 -1.66 17.92
N THR A 171 11.92 -2.84 17.35
CA THR A 171 12.50 -2.99 16.02
C THR A 171 11.42 -2.80 14.96
N ARG A 172 11.22 -1.54 14.54
CA ARG A 172 10.97 -1.26 13.12
C ARG A 172 12.04 -2.01 12.31
N ASN A 173 11.69 -2.55 11.15
CA ASN A 173 12.66 -3.29 10.36
C ASN A 173 13.45 -2.30 9.49
N GLU A 174 14.26 -1.48 10.17
CA GLU A 174 15.22 -0.59 9.52
C GLU A 174 16.24 -1.42 8.74
N ILE A 175 16.15 -1.31 7.42
CA ILE A 175 16.96 -2.03 6.45
C ILE A 175 18.06 -1.09 5.99
N LEU A 176 19.31 -1.46 6.26
CA LEU A 176 20.44 -0.90 5.54
C LEU A 176 20.39 -1.40 4.08
N ILE A 177 20.19 -0.47 3.15
CA ILE A 177 20.12 -0.74 1.70
C ILE A 177 21.51 -0.62 1.08
N SER A 178 22.27 0.41 1.46
CA SER A 178 23.65 0.63 1.00
C SER A 178 24.47 1.43 2.02
N ASN A 179 25.68 0.96 2.29
CA ASN A 179 26.74 1.67 3.02
C ASN A 179 28.04 1.72 2.20
N ALA A 180 27.93 2.12 0.93
CA ALA A 180 29.11 2.45 0.14
C ALA A 180 29.88 3.63 0.81
N PRO A 181 31.18 3.80 0.53
CA PRO A 181 31.92 4.95 1.04
C PRO A 181 31.44 6.26 0.39
N ASN A 182 31.45 7.34 1.17
CA ASN A 182 30.98 8.68 0.81
C ASN A 182 29.45 8.78 0.65
N ASP A 183 28.97 10.00 0.39
CA ASP A 183 27.55 10.34 0.46
C ASP A 183 26.71 9.60 -0.59
N GLN A 184 25.66 8.94 -0.11
CA GLN A 184 24.60 8.35 -0.91
C GLN A 184 23.30 9.14 -0.68
N LEU A 185 22.83 9.84 -1.71
CA LEU A 185 21.81 10.88 -1.62
C LEU A 185 20.64 10.67 -2.59
N PHE A 186 19.49 11.24 -2.25
CA PHE A 186 18.25 11.23 -3.05
C PHE A 186 17.86 9.82 -3.50
N PRO A 187 17.50 8.92 -2.56
CA PRO A 187 16.96 7.63 -2.91
C PRO A 187 15.55 7.79 -3.50
N ASP A 188 15.22 6.93 -4.46
CA ASP A 188 13.86 6.77 -4.97
C ASP A 188 13.50 5.28 -5.07
N VAL A 189 12.23 4.93 -4.83
CA VAL A 189 11.76 3.55 -4.71
C VAL A 189 10.46 3.29 -5.46
N THR A 190 10.39 2.17 -6.19
CA THR A 190 9.15 1.76 -6.87
C THR A 190 8.89 0.26 -6.78
N TRP A 191 7.62 -0.14 -6.65
CA TRP A 191 7.19 -1.54 -6.54
C TRP A 191 7.01 -2.21 -7.91
N GLY A 192 7.83 -3.24 -8.15
CA GLY A 192 7.87 -4.05 -9.38
C GLY A 192 6.92 -5.25 -9.42
N GLY A 193 5.81 -5.23 -8.68
CA GLY A 193 4.83 -6.33 -8.65
C GLY A 193 5.21 -7.53 -7.77
N THR A 194 6.51 -7.81 -7.55
CA THR A 194 7.01 -8.90 -6.69
C THR A 194 8.13 -8.49 -5.72
N GLN A 195 8.74 -7.34 -5.96
CA GLN A 195 9.90 -6.78 -5.25
C GLN A 195 9.90 -5.25 -5.46
N TYR A 196 10.64 -4.50 -4.66
CA TYR A 196 10.97 -3.10 -4.97
C TYR A 196 12.28 -3.00 -5.75
N LEU A 197 12.42 -1.93 -6.53
CA LEU A 197 13.72 -1.38 -6.91
C LEU A 197 13.90 -0.05 -6.17
N VAL A 198 15.02 0.10 -5.48
CA VAL A 198 15.52 1.38 -4.96
C VAL A 198 16.63 1.87 -5.89
N SER A 199 16.75 3.16 -6.12
CA SER A 199 17.90 3.80 -6.80
C SER A 199 18.36 5.02 -6.03
N TRP A 200 19.63 5.42 -6.15
CA TRP A 200 20.20 6.59 -5.45
C TRP A 200 21.40 7.18 -6.18
N GLN A 201 21.78 8.40 -5.80
CA GLN A 201 23.03 9.06 -6.22
C GLN A 201 24.15 8.65 -5.28
N ASP A 202 25.28 8.21 -5.82
CA ASP A 202 26.42 7.66 -5.08
C ASP A 202 27.68 8.47 -5.40
N GLN A 203 28.28 9.11 -4.39
CA GLN A 203 29.49 9.92 -4.57
C GLN A 203 30.73 9.03 -4.75
N LYS A 204 31.32 9.06 -5.94
CA LYS A 204 32.39 8.13 -6.31
C LYS A 204 33.73 8.39 -5.61
N PHE A 205 34.00 9.65 -5.23
CA PHE A 205 35.20 10.05 -4.50
C PHE A 205 34.89 11.18 -3.51
N PRO A 206 35.54 11.24 -2.33
CA PRO A 206 35.29 12.31 -1.37
C PRO A 206 35.68 13.68 -1.95
N HIS A 207 34.81 14.67 -1.73
CA HIS A 207 34.99 16.08 -2.13
C HIS A 207 35.06 16.34 -3.65
N ASN A 208 34.42 15.52 -4.49
CA ASN A 208 34.11 15.91 -5.87
C ASN A 208 32.62 15.71 -6.21
N TRP A 209 32.17 16.33 -7.29
CA TRP A 209 30.80 16.22 -7.81
C TRP A 209 30.64 15.06 -8.81
N ASP A 210 31.42 14.00 -8.65
CA ASP A 210 31.40 12.79 -9.50
C ASP A 210 30.34 11.78 -9.00
N TRP A 211 29.09 12.08 -9.33
CA TRP A 211 27.93 11.27 -8.97
C TRP A 211 27.68 10.17 -10.00
N ARG A 212 27.56 8.93 -9.53
CA ARG A 212 27.04 7.80 -10.31
C ARG A 212 25.67 7.39 -9.77
N LEU A 213 24.88 6.67 -10.57
CA LEU A 213 23.60 6.12 -10.12
C LEU A 213 23.70 4.63 -9.88
N LEU A 214 23.37 4.24 -8.66
CA LEU A 214 23.25 2.85 -8.25
C LEU A 214 21.78 2.52 -7.97
N GLY A 215 21.48 1.23 -7.85
CA GLY A 215 20.22 0.76 -7.32
C GLY A 215 20.32 -0.63 -6.69
N GLN A 216 19.32 -1.00 -5.92
CA GLN A 216 19.25 -2.27 -5.22
C GLN A 216 17.83 -2.81 -5.32
N ARG A 217 17.70 -4.09 -5.71
CA ARG A 217 16.43 -4.80 -5.60
C ARG A 217 16.22 -5.21 -4.15
N ILE A 218 15.03 -4.97 -3.63
CA ILE A 218 14.62 -5.29 -2.26
C ILE A 218 13.38 -6.19 -2.31
N SER A 219 13.37 -7.29 -1.58
CA SER A 219 12.21 -8.20 -1.55
C SER A 219 10.97 -7.54 -0.95
N PHE A 220 9.80 -8.16 -1.16
CA PHE A 220 8.56 -7.79 -0.46
C PHE A 220 8.65 -7.83 1.08
N SER A 221 9.74 -8.40 1.62
CA SER A 221 10.05 -8.51 3.05
C SER A 221 11.29 -7.69 3.45
N GLY A 222 11.70 -6.71 2.64
CA GLY A 222 12.78 -5.78 2.98
C GLY A 222 14.20 -6.31 2.80
N SER A 223 14.40 -7.50 2.25
CA SER A 223 15.76 -8.08 2.11
C SER A 223 16.40 -7.75 0.76
N PRO A 224 17.65 -7.24 0.68
CA PRO A 224 18.36 -7.06 -0.58
C PRO A 224 18.49 -8.35 -1.43
N ILE A 225 18.23 -8.23 -2.74
CA ILE A 225 18.24 -9.32 -3.72
C ILE A 225 19.44 -9.18 -4.69
N GLY A 226 20.53 -9.85 -4.34
CA GLY A 226 21.78 -9.83 -5.12
C GLY A 226 22.53 -8.51 -4.99
N ASP A 227 23.60 -8.36 -5.78
CA ASP A 227 24.49 -7.21 -5.74
C ASP A 227 23.82 -5.92 -6.24
N ALA A 228 24.41 -4.76 -5.87
CA ALA A 228 23.96 -3.46 -6.33
C ALA A 228 24.14 -3.28 -7.85
N ILE A 229 23.13 -2.68 -8.48
CA ILE A 229 23.00 -2.44 -9.91
C ILE A 229 23.65 -1.09 -10.23
N SER A 230 24.63 -1.07 -11.14
CA SER A 230 25.15 0.19 -11.69
C SER A 230 24.23 0.69 -12.82
N ILE A 231 23.30 1.59 -12.49
CA ILE A 231 22.33 2.17 -13.44
C ILE A 231 23.07 3.12 -14.40
N TYR A 232 23.97 3.95 -13.86
CA TYR A 232 24.82 4.84 -14.65
C TYR A 232 26.17 5.05 -13.94
N ASP A 233 27.27 4.68 -14.59
CA ASP A 233 28.62 5.08 -14.19
C ASP A 233 29.40 5.53 -15.44
N SER A 234 30.04 6.71 -15.37
CA SER A 234 30.74 7.33 -16.50
C SER A 234 32.07 7.94 -16.06
N ILE A 235 33.04 7.92 -16.98
CA ILE A 235 34.41 8.43 -16.76
C ILE A 235 34.46 9.97 -16.90
N ASN A 236 33.47 10.59 -17.56
CA ASN A 236 33.47 12.01 -17.91
C ASN A 236 32.30 12.81 -17.32
N ASN A 237 31.17 12.14 -17.03
CA ASN A 237 29.90 12.77 -16.70
C ASN A 237 29.36 12.28 -15.36
N SER A 238 28.65 13.14 -14.65
CA SER A 238 27.90 12.81 -13.43
C SER A 238 26.42 12.59 -13.74
N ALA A 239 25.74 11.75 -12.96
CA ALA A 239 24.30 11.51 -13.05
C ALA A 239 23.60 11.70 -11.70
N SER A 240 22.44 12.35 -11.70
CA SER A 240 21.79 12.90 -10.50
C SER A 240 20.27 13.04 -10.68
N SER A 241 19.54 13.28 -9.57
CA SER A 241 18.07 13.33 -9.49
C SER A 241 17.40 12.12 -10.16
N PRO A 242 17.60 10.88 -9.65
CA PRO A 242 16.94 9.70 -10.17
C PRO A 242 15.44 9.73 -9.86
N SER A 243 14.62 9.23 -10.79
CA SER A 243 13.21 8.91 -10.55
C SER A 243 12.83 7.62 -11.27
N LEU A 244 12.03 6.78 -10.61
CA LEU A 244 11.66 5.42 -11.01
C LEU A 244 10.17 5.28 -11.27
N CYS A 245 9.82 4.49 -12.28
CA CYS A 245 8.49 3.86 -12.32
C CYS A 245 8.55 2.41 -12.80
N TRP A 246 7.55 1.63 -12.38
CA TRP A 246 7.27 0.30 -12.91
C TRP A 246 6.11 0.35 -13.92
N ASN A 247 6.20 -0.46 -14.98
CA ASN A 247 5.19 -0.48 -16.06
C ASN A 247 4.57 -1.87 -16.30
N ASP A 248 4.45 -2.71 -15.27
CA ASP A 248 4.03 -4.13 -15.34
C ASP A 248 4.97 -5.07 -16.12
N SER A 249 6.20 -4.66 -16.43
CA SER A 249 7.18 -5.54 -17.10
C SER A 249 8.63 -5.11 -16.93
N ILE A 250 8.92 -3.81 -16.87
CA ILE A 250 10.28 -3.31 -16.71
C ILE A 250 10.27 -2.05 -15.85
N PHE A 251 11.32 -1.85 -15.04
CA PHE A 251 11.54 -0.59 -14.35
C PHE A 251 12.12 0.41 -15.34
N SER A 252 11.71 1.67 -15.24
CA SER A 252 12.33 2.77 -15.98
C SER A 252 12.91 3.75 -14.97
N ALA A 253 14.22 3.95 -15.04
CA ALA A 253 14.91 5.00 -14.32
C ALA A 253 15.17 6.17 -15.28
N ILE A 254 14.84 7.39 -14.86
CA ILE A 254 15.23 8.64 -15.51
C ILE A 254 16.12 9.45 -14.58
N TYR A 255 16.97 10.31 -15.16
CA TYR A 255 17.91 11.11 -14.38
C TYR A 255 18.53 12.23 -15.21
N LYS A 256 19.03 13.26 -14.51
CA LYS A 256 19.83 14.36 -15.05
C LYS A 256 21.28 13.88 -15.27
N VAL A 257 21.89 14.27 -16.38
CA VAL A 257 23.30 14.01 -16.74
C VAL A 257 24.03 15.32 -17.01
N GLY A 258 25.20 15.50 -16.41
CA GLY A 258 26.02 16.71 -16.55
C GLY A 258 27.52 16.43 -16.61
N THR A 259 28.29 17.48 -16.83
CA THR A 259 29.76 17.50 -16.66
C THR A 259 30.13 17.42 -15.17
N ARG A 260 31.34 16.96 -14.86
CA ARG A 260 31.81 16.76 -13.47
C ARG A 260 32.17 18.05 -12.73
N ASP A 261 32.50 19.11 -13.47
CA ASP A 261 32.90 20.41 -12.94
C ASP A 261 31.69 21.37 -12.85
N ASP A 262 30.62 20.95 -12.16
CA ASP A 262 29.31 21.63 -12.15
C ASP A 262 29.42 23.11 -11.69
N THR A 263 29.45 24.00 -12.67
CA THR A 263 29.67 25.44 -12.52
C THR A 263 28.65 26.27 -13.31
N VAL A 264 27.41 25.76 -13.38
CA VAL A 264 26.19 26.53 -13.70
C VAL A 264 26.13 27.11 -15.13
N SER A 265 26.77 26.47 -16.12
CA SER A 265 26.72 26.92 -17.54
C SER A 265 26.42 25.87 -18.61
N ASP A 266 26.51 24.58 -18.30
CA ASP A 266 26.55 23.53 -19.33
C ASP A 266 25.16 22.95 -19.67
N ASP A 267 25.01 22.45 -20.90
CA ASP A 267 23.80 21.78 -21.38
C ASP A 267 23.58 20.46 -20.60
N LEU A 268 22.64 20.46 -19.65
CA LEU A 268 22.32 19.26 -18.87
C LEU A 268 21.29 18.43 -19.61
N ASN A 269 21.58 17.15 -19.80
CA ASN A 269 20.69 16.24 -20.54
C ASN A 269 19.83 15.46 -19.54
N ILE A 270 18.65 15.02 -19.95
CA ILE A 270 17.91 13.98 -19.22
C ILE A 270 18.06 12.68 -19.99
N GLU A 271 18.51 11.63 -19.32
CA GLU A 271 18.63 10.28 -19.85
C GLU A 271 17.66 9.33 -19.16
N SER A 272 17.54 8.13 -19.72
CA SER A 272 16.84 7.00 -19.12
C SER A 272 17.67 5.71 -19.21
N ARG A 273 17.37 4.77 -18.32
CA ARG A 273 17.71 3.35 -18.44
C ARG A 273 16.48 2.51 -18.13
N LEU A 274 16.44 1.31 -18.71
CA LEU A 274 15.45 0.31 -18.40
C LEU A 274 16.14 -0.77 -17.54
N ILE A 275 15.47 -1.29 -16.52
CA ILE A 275 16.01 -2.32 -15.63
C ILE A 275 14.99 -3.45 -15.48
N THR A 276 15.38 -4.69 -15.80
CA THR A 276 14.48 -5.85 -15.70
C THR A 276 14.23 -6.24 -14.23
N ALA A 277 13.25 -7.12 -13.97
CA ALA A 277 13.03 -7.67 -12.63
C ALA A 277 14.26 -8.45 -12.10
N GLU A 278 15.08 -8.99 -13.00
CA GLU A 278 16.33 -9.68 -12.69
C GLU A 278 17.49 -8.70 -12.36
N GLY A 279 17.28 -7.39 -12.52
CA GLY A 279 18.27 -6.35 -12.27
C GLY A 279 19.19 -6.07 -13.45
N LEU A 280 18.92 -6.63 -14.63
CA LEU A 280 19.67 -6.33 -15.85
C LEU A 280 19.32 -4.93 -16.33
N VAL A 281 20.32 -4.03 -16.44
CA VAL A 281 20.13 -2.72 -17.05
C VAL A 281 20.32 -2.81 -18.57
N GLU A 282 19.28 -2.41 -19.28
CA GLU A 282 19.18 -2.35 -20.74
C GLU A 282 19.36 -0.91 -21.24
N SER A 283 19.52 -0.76 -22.56
CA SER A 283 19.64 0.55 -23.20
C SER A 283 18.33 1.35 -23.10
N GLY A 284 18.30 2.36 -22.24
CA GLY A 284 17.39 3.50 -22.39
C GLY A 284 17.94 4.50 -23.42
N GLY A 285 17.46 5.74 -23.36
CA GLY A 285 17.86 6.79 -24.31
C GLY A 285 17.80 8.20 -23.73
N CYS A 286 18.28 9.16 -24.53
CA CYS A 286 18.14 10.58 -24.26
C CYS A 286 16.66 10.98 -24.27
N ILE A 287 16.20 11.53 -23.14
CA ILE A 287 14.87 12.09 -22.94
C ILE A 287 14.82 13.56 -23.39
N THR A 288 15.86 14.36 -23.11
CA THR A 288 16.06 15.66 -23.77
C THR A 288 17.55 15.99 -23.87
N ASN A 289 17.90 16.69 -24.96
CA ASN A 289 19.17 17.36 -25.20
C ASN A 289 18.96 18.82 -25.62
N ALA A 290 17.92 19.44 -25.07
CA ALA A 290 17.65 20.86 -25.23
C ALA A 290 18.78 21.71 -24.60
N PRO A 291 19.07 22.89 -25.16
CA PRO A 291 20.14 23.75 -24.64
C PRO A 291 19.80 24.29 -23.24
N SER A 292 20.85 24.62 -22.50
CA SER A 292 20.81 25.08 -21.11
C SER A 292 20.36 24.02 -20.10
N VAL A 293 20.09 24.46 -18.88
CA VAL A 293 19.88 23.63 -17.69
C VAL A 293 18.53 22.90 -17.74
N GLN A 294 18.56 21.60 -17.45
CA GLN A 294 17.41 20.70 -17.32
C GLN A 294 17.50 20.02 -15.95
N ARG A 295 16.43 20.04 -15.14
CA ARG A 295 16.46 19.59 -13.73
C ARG A 295 15.20 18.85 -13.30
N ASP A 296 15.31 18.22 -12.13
CA ASP A 296 14.26 17.54 -11.37
C ASP A 296 13.29 16.72 -12.25
N PRO A 297 13.80 15.71 -12.99
CA PRO A 297 12.98 14.94 -13.90
C PRO A 297 12.21 13.85 -13.11
N THR A 298 10.91 13.75 -13.33
CA THR A 298 10.01 12.79 -12.65
C THR A 298 9.19 11.98 -13.68
N ILE A 299 8.82 10.75 -13.35
CA ILE A 299 8.17 9.80 -14.26
C ILE A 299 6.97 9.08 -13.63
N ALA A 300 5.86 9.01 -14.36
CA ALA A 300 4.73 8.14 -14.03
C ALA A 300 4.41 7.20 -15.19
N SER A 301 3.90 6.00 -14.90
CA SER A 301 3.41 5.05 -15.90
C SER A 301 1.94 4.71 -15.74
N ASN A 302 1.26 4.50 -16.87
CA ASN A 302 -0.04 3.84 -16.92
C ASN A 302 0.05 2.39 -17.44
N ARG A 303 1.21 1.74 -17.25
CA ARG A 303 1.56 0.39 -17.74
C ARG A 303 1.77 0.31 -19.27
N SER A 304 1.11 1.15 -20.07
CA SER A 304 1.26 1.19 -21.55
C SER A 304 2.16 2.33 -22.04
N LYS A 305 2.11 3.47 -21.36
CA LYS A 305 2.85 4.70 -21.63
C LYS A 305 3.52 5.17 -20.35
N MET A 306 4.49 6.05 -20.50
CA MET A 306 5.12 6.75 -19.39
C MET A 306 5.20 8.23 -19.75
N LEU A 307 4.85 9.11 -18.82
CA LEU A 307 5.06 10.55 -18.96
C LEU A 307 6.29 10.92 -18.13
N VAL A 308 7.31 11.47 -18.78
CA VAL A 308 8.42 12.16 -18.12
C VAL A 308 8.16 13.66 -18.18
N VAL A 309 8.30 14.36 -17.06
CA VAL A 309 8.27 15.83 -16.99
C VAL A 309 9.48 16.36 -16.23
N TRP A 310 9.88 17.60 -16.50
CA TRP A 310 11.08 18.20 -15.94
C TRP A 310 11.02 19.74 -15.92
N GLU A 311 11.94 20.34 -15.15
CA GLU A 311 12.23 21.77 -15.12
C GLU A 311 13.22 22.15 -16.23
N ASP A 312 12.88 23.16 -17.04
CA ASP A 312 13.58 23.47 -18.29
C ASP A 312 13.95 24.95 -18.44
N HIS A 313 15.24 25.25 -18.61
CA HIS A 313 15.78 26.62 -18.75
C HIS A 313 16.04 27.05 -20.19
N ARG A 314 15.67 26.25 -21.21
CA ARG A 314 16.02 26.54 -22.63
C ARG A 314 15.55 27.91 -23.13
N ALA A 315 14.44 28.39 -22.58
CA ALA A 315 13.84 29.70 -22.89
C ALA A 315 14.24 30.81 -21.90
N GLY A 316 14.96 30.47 -20.83
CA GLY A 316 15.33 31.34 -19.73
C GLY A 316 16.81 31.73 -19.69
N MET A 317 17.65 31.27 -20.63
CA MET A 317 19.10 31.53 -20.67
C MET A 317 19.49 32.97 -20.26
N GLY A 318 20.24 33.09 -19.16
CA GLY A 318 20.65 34.38 -18.57
C GLY A 318 19.62 35.04 -17.65
N THR A 319 18.55 34.35 -17.26
CA THR A 319 17.49 34.82 -16.35
C THR A 319 17.06 33.71 -15.38
N LEU A 320 16.39 34.07 -14.29
CA LEU A 320 15.81 33.12 -13.33
C LEU A 320 14.44 32.59 -13.83
N LYS A 321 14.41 32.03 -15.04
CA LYS A 321 13.17 31.51 -15.66
C LYS A 321 13.32 30.05 -16.06
N SER A 322 12.38 29.25 -15.59
CA SER A 322 12.23 27.85 -15.96
C SER A 322 10.78 27.55 -16.26
N TYR A 323 10.56 26.65 -17.22
CA TYR A 323 9.25 26.18 -17.67
C TYR A 323 9.11 24.69 -17.37
N ILE A 324 7.88 24.18 -17.36
CA ILE A 324 7.64 22.73 -17.24
C ILE A 324 7.43 22.15 -18.64
N TYR A 325 8.24 21.15 -18.99
CA TYR A 325 8.14 20.38 -20.22
C TYR A 325 7.77 18.93 -19.95
N GLY A 326 7.25 18.25 -20.98
CA GLY A 326 6.95 16.82 -20.94
C GLY A 326 7.32 16.07 -22.22
N LYS A 327 7.45 14.76 -22.09
CA LYS A 327 7.59 13.79 -23.19
C LYS A 327 6.93 12.46 -22.82
N ILE A 328 6.06 11.95 -23.70
CA ILE A 328 5.50 10.60 -23.59
C ILE A 328 6.49 9.60 -24.17
N LEU A 329 6.74 8.53 -23.42
CA LEU A 329 7.45 7.33 -23.84
C LEU A 329 6.49 6.16 -24.03
N ASN A 330 6.86 5.22 -24.90
CA ASN A 330 6.28 3.89 -24.94
C ASN A 330 6.80 3.04 -23.76
N ARG A 331 6.09 1.96 -23.43
CA ARG A 331 6.49 0.97 -22.39
C ARG A 331 7.95 0.47 -22.50
N ASN A 332 8.54 0.45 -23.69
CA ASN A 332 9.93 0.07 -23.95
C ASN A 332 10.91 1.26 -23.92
N GLY A 333 10.62 2.33 -23.18
CA GLY A 333 11.45 3.54 -23.05
C GLY A 333 11.57 4.42 -24.30
N SER A 334 11.16 3.92 -25.48
CA SER A 334 11.30 4.70 -26.72
C SER A 334 10.39 5.93 -26.74
N PRO A 335 10.87 7.11 -27.19
CA PRO A 335 10.03 8.29 -27.37
C PRO A 335 8.80 8.02 -28.23
N PHE A 336 7.64 8.45 -27.76
CA PHE A 336 6.37 8.37 -28.47
C PHE A 336 5.90 9.74 -28.97
N SER A 337 6.03 10.77 -28.14
CA SER A 337 5.75 12.16 -28.51
C SER A 337 7.07 12.93 -28.80
N PRO A 338 7.00 14.07 -29.52
CA PRO A 338 7.99 15.12 -29.36
C PRO A 338 7.96 15.68 -27.92
N GLU A 339 8.86 16.61 -27.62
CA GLU A 339 8.78 17.42 -26.40
C GLU A 339 7.64 18.42 -26.53
N PHE A 340 6.87 18.60 -25.46
CA PHE A 340 5.77 19.56 -25.40
C PHE A 340 5.86 20.41 -24.13
N LEU A 341 5.32 21.63 -24.22
CA LEU A 341 5.19 22.53 -23.09
C LEU A 341 3.98 22.14 -22.25
N ILE A 342 4.17 22.16 -20.93
CA ILE A 342 3.09 22.02 -19.94
C ILE A 342 2.76 23.40 -19.35
N ASP A 343 3.78 24.18 -18.97
CA ASP A 343 3.59 25.57 -18.59
C ASP A 343 4.77 26.48 -18.92
N ASN A 344 4.47 27.59 -19.61
CA ASN A 344 5.39 28.65 -20.00
C ASN A 344 4.98 30.06 -19.51
N THR A 345 4.10 30.17 -18.51
CA THR A 345 3.81 31.48 -17.90
C THR A 345 5.10 32.14 -17.39
N PRO A 346 5.20 33.49 -17.39
CA PRO A 346 6.39 34.17 -16.89
C PRO A 346 6.56 33.97 -15.38
N GLY A 347 7.47 33.08 -15.01
CA GLY A 347 7.80 32.76 -13.62
C GLY A 347 9.07 31.92 -13.51
N TYR A 348 9.24 31.30 -12.35
CA TYR A 348 10.27 30.31 -12.06
C TYR A 348 9.54 29.03 -11.64
N HIS A 349 9.30 28.15 -12.61
CA HIS A 349 8.55 26.90 -12.39
C HIS A 349 9.52 25.78 -12.05
N CYS A 350 9.36 25.10 -10.91
CA CYS A 350 10.33 24.11 -10.42
C CYS A 350 9.65 22.93 -9.70
N ASN A 351 10.46 21.90 -9.40
CA ASN A 351 10.09 20.69 -8.66
C ASN A 351 8.75 20.07 -9.13
N PRO A 352 8.67 19.59 -10.39
CA PRO A 352 7.47 18.92 -10.86
C PRO A 352 7.30 17.54 -10.20
N ALA A 353 6.06 17.15 -9.94
CA ALA A 353 5.65 15.79 -9.61
C ALA A 353 4.55 15.32 -10.57
N VAL A 354 4.46 14.01 -10.82
CA VAL A 354 3.50 13.45 -11.79
C VAL A 354 2.93 12.11 -11.32
N ILE A 355 1.63 11.91 -11.51
CA ILE A 355 0.95 10.64 -11.22
C ILE A 355 -0.05 10.29 -12.32
N TRP A 356 -0.33 9.00 -12.52
CA TRP A 356 -1.45 8.54 -13.35
C TRP A 356 -2.72 8.43 -12.51
N GLY A 357 -3.80 9.09 -12.92
CA GLY A 357 -5.11 8.98 -12.28
C GLY A 357 -6.15 8.39 -13.22
N ASP A 358 -5.99 7.10 -13.52
CA ASP A 358 -6.87 6.19 -14.30
C ASP A 358 -7.29 6.58 -15.73
N SER A 359 -7.34 7.85 -16.09
CA SER A 359 -7.65 8.34 -17.45
C SER A 359 -6.63 9.35 -18.00
N LEU A 360 -5.99 10.13 -17.12
CA LEU A 360 -5.03 11.18 -17.47
C LEU A 360 -3.84 11.14 -16.49
N PHE A 361 -2.70 11.67 -16.91
CA PHE A 361 -1.65 12.05 -15.97
C PHE A 361 -2.01 13.40 -15.34
N LEU A 362 -1.86 13.54 -14.03
CA LEU A 362 -1.82 14.83 -13.36
C LEU A 362 -0.36 15.21 -13.12
N VAL A 363 0.04 16.37 -13.63
CA VAL A 363 1.33 17.00 -13.35
C VAL A 363 1.09 18.16 -12.40
N VAL A 364 1.90 18.30 -11.35
CA VAL A 364 1.87 19.42 -10.39
C VAL A 364 3.27 20.03 -10.25
N TRP A 365 3.38 21.33 -9.96
CA TRP A 365 4.66 22.02 -9.83
C TRP A 365 4.57 23.31 -9.01
N THR A 366 5.73 23.71 -8.48
CA THR A 366 5.95 25.01 -7.83
C THR A 366 6.05 26.12 -8.89
N ASP A 367 5.34 27.24 -8.70
CA ASP A 367 5.66 28.54 -9.31
C ASP A 367 6.14 29.49 -8.21
N ALA A 368 7.45 29.51 -8.00
CA ALA A 368 8.10 30.28 -6.94
C ALA A 368 8.25 31.77 -7.28
N TYR A 369 7.81 32.22 -8.47
CA TYR A 369 7.71 33.64 -8.80
C TYR A 369 6.34 34.21 -8.41
N ASN A 370 5.27 33.45 -8.65
CA ASN A 370 3.90 33.84 -8.31
C ASN A 370 3.40 33.27 -6.97
N PHE A 371 4.28 32.67 -6.15
CA PHE A 371 3.99 32.12 -4.82
C PHE A 371 2.79 31.15 -4.86
N ALA A 372 2.80 30.23 -5.82
CA ALA A 372 1.67 29.38 -6.14
C ALA A 372 2.08 27.93 -6.45
N LEU A 373 1.19 26.99 -6.10
CA LEU A 373 1.28 25.61 -6.52
C LEU A 373 0.26 25.36 -7.64
N ASN A 374 0.72 24.83 -8.78
CA ASN A 374 -0.08 24.65 -9.98
C ASN A 374 -0.20 23.17 -10.36
N GLY A 375 -1.21 22.84 -11.16
CA GLY A 375 -1.35 21.53 -11.80
C GLY A 375 -2.02 21.58 -13.17
N GLN A 376 -1.82 20.55 -13.97
CA GLN A 376 -2.37 20.41 -15.32
C GLN A 376 -2.51 18.93 -15.67
N PHE A 377 -3.64 18.55 -16.25
CA PHE A 377 -3.78 17.20 -16.80
C PHE A 377 -3.14 17.08 -18.18
N VAL A 378 -2.55 15.91 -18.44
CA VAL A 378 -1.89 15.54 -19.70
C VAL A 378 -2.40 14.17 -20.13
N ASP A 379 -2.80 14.02 -21.39
CA ASP A 379 -3.24 12.74 -21.94
C ASP A 379 -2.09 11.80 -22.34
N THR A 380 -2.41 10.58 -22.78
CA THR A 380 -1.42 9.57 -23.20
C THR A 380 -0.70 9.88 -24.52
N LEU A 381 -0.98 11.03 -25.15
CA LEU A 381 -0.37 11.51 -26.39
C LEU A 381 0.49 12.77 -26.16
N GLY A 382 0.30 13.46 -25.04
CA GLY A 382 0.97 14.73 -24.70
C GLY A 382 0.09 15.97 -24.87
N ASN A 383 -1.23 15.81 -25.05
CA ASN A 383 -2.16 16.95 -25.08
C ASN A 383 -2.51 17.40 -23.66
N LEU A 384 -2.54 18.72 -23.43
CA LEU A 384 -3.03 19.28 -22.17
C LEU A 384 -4.57 19.24 -22.15
N PHE A 385 -5.15 18.83 -21.02
CA PHE A 385 -6.59 18.67 -20.85
C PHE A 385 -7.13 19.53 -19.70
N GLY A 386 -8.21 20.28 -19.94
CA GLY A 386 -8.74 21.25 -18.98
C GLY A 386 -7.85 22.49 -18.79
N PRO A 387 -8.29 23.46 -17.95
CA PRO A 387 -7.48 24.63 -17.60
C PRO A 387 -6.36 24.28 -16.60
N LYS A 388 -5.36 25.16 -16.48
CA LYS A 388 -4.38 25.11 -15.38
C LYS A 388 -5.10 25.23 -14.03
N ILE A 389 -4.84 24.27 -13.15
CA ILE A 389 -5.38 24.18 -11.79
C ILE A 389 -4.47 25.00 -10.87
N GLN A 390 -5.03 25.93 -10.10
CA GLN A 390 -4.31 26.63 -9.04
C GLN A 390 -4.63 25.93 -7.70
N ILE A 391 -3.69 25.15 -7.19
CA ILE A 391 -3.86 24.24 -6.04
C ILE A 391 -3.64 25.00 -4.72
N ALA A 392 -2.61 25.85 -4.70
CA ALA A 392 -2.31 26.80 -3.62
C ALA A 392 -1.82 28.13 -4.21
N HIS A 393 -1.98 29.22 -3.47
CA HIS A 393 -1.43 30.54 -3.79
C HIS A 393 -1.48 31.41 -2.53
N GLY A 394 -0.43 32.17 -2.25
CA GLY A 394 -0.43 33.11 -1.12
C GLY A 394 0.72 34.12 -1.17
N PRO A 395 1.00 34.84 -0.07
CA PRO A 395 2.19 35.68 0.06
C PRO A 395 3.44 34.87 0.48
N TYR A 396 3.38 33.53 0.37
CA TYR A 396 4.30 32.60 1.01
C TYR A 396 4.75 31.51 0.05
N TYR A 397 5.91 30.96 0.35
CA TYR A 397 6.60 29.97 -0.45
C TYR A 397 5.98 28.58 -0.28
N ASP A 398 5.30 28.10 -1.33
CA ASP A 398 4.84 26.71 -1.50
C ASP A 398 5.84 25.97 -2.40
N TRP A 399 6.47 24.89 -1.94
CA TRP A 399 7.53 24.15 -2.67
C TRP A 399 7.40 22.63 -2.56
N TYR A 400 8.13 21.90 -3.40
CA TYR A 400 8.30 20.44 -3.37
C TYR A 400 6.97 19.68 -3.22
N PRO A 401 6.08 19.76 -4.23
CA PRO A 401 4.86 18.98 -4.22
C PRO A 401 5.12 17.49 -4.42
N SER A 402 4.30 16.66 -3.79
CA SER A 402 4.06 15.27 -4.18
C SER A 402 2.56 15.02 -4.33
N VAL A 403 2.17 13.99 -5.11
CA VAL A 403 0.77 13.74 -5.47
C VAL A 403 0.44 12.26 -5.63
N ALA A 404 -0.60 11.81 -4.93
CA ALA A 404 -1.12 10.44 -4.99
C ALA A 404 -2.59 10.41 -5.43
N PHE A 405 -2.99 9.39 -6.19
CA PHE A 405 -4.38 9.15 -6.58
C PHE A 405 -4.97 7.93 -5.86
N SER A 406 -6.22 8.04 -5.39
CA SER A 406 -6.90 6.99 -4.63
C SER A 406 -7.83 6.08 -5.45
N GLY A 407 -7.96 6.32 -6.75
CA GLY A 407 -9.07 5.79 -7.56
C GLY A 407 -10.34 6.65 -7.51
N ALA A 408 -10.38 7.65 -6.60
CA ALA A 408 -11.52 8.55 -6.43
C ALA A 408 -11.11 10.03 -6.38
N ASN A 409 -10.04 10.38 -5.67
CA ASN A 409 -9.51 11.74 -5.52
C ASN A 409 -7.98 11.74 -5.68
N TYR A 410 -7.39 12.87 -6.03
CA TYR A 410 -5.98 13.13 -5.78
C TYR A 410 -5.80 13.78 -4.40
N LEU A 411 -4.72 13.45 -3.70
CA LEU A 411 -4.18 14.27 -2.63
C LEU A 411 -2.85 14.84 -3.12
N VAL A 412 -2.74 16.17 -3.14
CA VAL A 412 -1.49 16.89 -3.34
C VAL A 412 -1.00 17.36 -1.98
N VAL A 413 0.27 17.12 -1.67
CA VAL A 413 0.97 17.62 -0.48
C VAL A 413 2.16 18.46 -0.90
N TRP A 414 2.58 19.41 -0.08
CA TRP A 414 3.73 20.27 -0.35
C TRP A 414 4.26 20.89 0.95
N GLN A 415 5.51 21.39 0.93
CA GLN A 415 6.05 22.16 2.06
C GLN A 415 5.72 23.64 1.87
N LYS A 416 5.35 24.33 2.95
CA LYS A 416 5.00 25.76 2.94
C LYS A 416 5.80 26.49 4.01
N THR A 417 6.41 27.63 3.69
CA THR A 417 7.09 28.49 4.69
C THR A 417 6.21 29.70 5.01
N PRO A 418 5.28 29.63 5.99
CA PRO A 418 4.42 30.75 6.36
C PRO A 418 5.19 31.83 7.15
N GLY A 419 5.78 32.78 6.43
CA GLY A 419 6.54 33.89 7.00
C GLY A 419 8.02 33.76 6.68
N TYR A 420 8.86 33.88 7.71
CA TYR A 420 10.32 33.75 7.62
C TYR A 420 10.92 32.84 8.71
N ASP A 421 10.08 32.12 9.46
CA ASP A 421 10.46 31.46 10.72
C ASP A 421 10.58 29.93 10.60
N THR A 422 9.55 29.23 10.11
CA THR A 422 9.51 27.77 9.93
C THR A 422 8.79 27.35 8.65
N THR A 423 9.03 26.11 8.23
CA THR A 423 8.36 25.40 7.13
C THR A 423 7.47 24.29 7.68
N ASP A 424 6.25 24.21 7.18
CA ASP A 424 5.18 23.30 7.59
C ASP A 424 4.80 22.37 6.41
N ILE A 425 4.12 21.25 6.69
CA ILE A 425 3.54 20.39 5.64
C ILE A 425 2.04 20.69 5.46
N TYR A 426 1.63 20.95 4.21
CA TYR A 426 0.25 21.25 3.81
C TYR A 426 -0.29 20.22 2.80
N GLY A 427 -1.62 20.13 2.69
CA GLY A 427 -2.32 19.27 1.74
C GLY A 427 -3.58 19.90 1.12
N GLN A 428 -3.99 19.37 -0.04
CA GLN A 428 -5.21 19.73 -0.77
C GLN A 428 -5.73 18.50 -1.53
N LEU A 429 -7.02 18.19 -1.38
CA LEU A 429 -7.68 17.19 -2.21
C LEU A 429 -8.15 17.79 -3.55
N LEU A 430 -8.04 17.02 -4.63
CA LEU A 430 -8.60 17.35 -5.94
C LEU A 430 -9.54 16.23 -6.41
N SER A 431 -10.65 16.61 -7.03
CA SER A 431 -11.50 15.67 -7.80
C SER A 431 -10.76 15.14 -9.05
N PRO A 432 -11.24 14.06 -9.69
CA PRO A 432 -10.70 13.57 -10.96
C PRO A 432 -10.68 14.64 -12.06
N ASP A 433 -11.66 15.55 -12.05
CA ASP A 433 -11.77 16.68 -12.99
C ASP A 433 -10.92 17.92 -12.58
N GLY A 434 -10.10 17.82 -11.51
CA GLY A 434 -9.17 18.88 -11.07
C GLY A 434 -9.77 19.97 -10.19
N ASN A 435 -11.07 19.92 -9.87
CA ASN A 435 -11.68 20.86 -8.91
C ASN A 435 -11.13 20.63 -7.50
N LEU A 436 -10.87 21.71 -6.74
CA LEU A 436 -10.47 21.65 -5.34
C LEU A 436 -11.61 21.08 -4.48
N ILE A 437 -11.30 20.10 -3.63
CA ILE A 437 -12.24 19.55 -2.63
C ILE A 437 -11.86 20.15 -1.27
N GLY A 438 -12.75 21.00 -0.71
CA GLY A 438 -12.48 21.73 0.52
C GLY A 438 -11.45 22.86 0.33
N SER A 439 -10.69 23.17 1.37
CA SER A 439 -9.59 24.14 1.38
C SER A 439 -8.25 23.46 1.61
N ASN A 440 -7.15 24.18 1.41
CA ASN A 440 -5.84 23.73 1.86
C ASN A 440 -5.90 23.47 3.38
N PHE A 441 -5.20 22.43 3.86
CA PHE A 441 -5.16 22.04 5.27
C PHE A 441 -3.74 21.73 5.71
N ILE A 442 -3.48 21.90 7.01
CA ILE A 442 -2.19 21.56 7.65
C ILE A 442 -2.13 20.05 7.89
N ILE A 443 -0.97 19.45 7.63
CA ILE A 443 -0.62 18.06 7.94
C ILE A 443 0.37 18.03 9.13
N CYS A 444 1.27 19.00 9.21
CA CYS A 444 2.21 19.19 10.31
C CYS A 444 2.66 20.66 10.43
N ASP A 445 2.59 21.21 11.65
CA ASP A 445 2.95 22.58 12.06
C ASP A 445 3.77 22.59 13.37
N ASN A 446 4.80 21.75 13.46
CA ASN A 446 5.66 21.65 14.64
C ASN A 446 6.73 22.76 14.63
N SER A 447 7.27 23.08 15.81
CA SER A 447 8.05 24.30 16.09
C SER A 447 9.50 24.33 15.55
N ALA A 448 9.73 23.73 14.39
CA ALA A 448 10.99 23.66 13.64
C ALA A 448 10.66 23.56 12.14
N ASP A 449 11.62 23.28 11.25
CA ASP A 449 11.29 22.99 9.86
C ASP A 449 10.71 21.57 9.67
N GLN A 450 9.73 21.45 8.78
CA GLN A 450 9.28 20.20 8.16
C GLN A 450 9.33 20.38 6.64
N SER A 451 9.94 19.42 5.92
CA SER A 451 10.29 19.60 4.52
C SER A 451 10.30 18.30 3.70
N LEU A 452 10.26 18.46 2.38
CA LEU A 452 10.24 17.40 1.36
C LEU A 452 9.19 16.30 1.64
N PRO A 453 7.89 16.65 1.57
CA PRO A 453 6.82 15.68 1.80
C PRO A 453 6.60 14.77 0.59
N GLU A 454 6.52 13.47 0.84
CA GLU A 454 6.18 12.43 -0.12
C GLU A 454 4.82 11.81 0.23
N VAL A 455 3.97 11.51 -0.76
CA VAL A 455 2.63 10.93 -0.53
C VAL A 455 2.36 9.69 -1.38
N ILE A 456 1.84 8.63 -0.75
CA ILE A 456 1.41 7.38 -1.41
C ILE A 456 -0.01 6.99 -0.99
N TRP A 457 -0.63 6.08 -1.75
CA TRP A 457 -1.96 5.54 -1.49
C TRP A 457 -1.92 4.03 -1.17
N LEU A 458 -2.59 3.62 -0.08
CA LEU A 458 -2.63 2.24 0.43
C LEU A 458 -4.03 1.58 0.31
N ASP A 459 -4.68 1.71 -0.84
CA ASP A 459 -6.01 1.12 -1.16
C ASP A 459 -7.16 1.49 -0.18
N SER A 460 -6.93 2.43 0.73
CA SER A 460 -7.78 2.68 1.90
C SER A 460 -7.56 4.06 2.51
N LEU A 461 -6.30 4.50 2.58
CA LEU A 461 -5.85 5.79 3.10
C LEU A 461 -4.61 6.27 2.33
N TYR A 462 -4.30 7.56 2.43
CA TYR A 462 -3.01 8.12 2.03
C TYR A 462 -2.01 8.03 3.19
N LEU A 463 -0.75 7.76 2.89
CA LEU A 463 0.38 8.03 3.79
C LEU A 463 1.18 9.20 3.26
N VAL A 464 1.54 10.12 4.15
CA VAL A 464 2.48 11.21 3.89
C VAL A 464 3.70 10.99 4.77
N PHE A 465 4.90 11.17 4.21
CA PHE A 465 6.19 11.13 4.92
C PHE A 465 6.96 12.44 4.69
N TRP A 466 7.79 12.88 5.62
CA TRP A 466 8.59 14.12 5.48
C TRP A 466 9.82 14.13 6.40
N GLN A 467 10.75 15.05 6.15
CA GLN A 467 11.90 15.36 6.99
C GLN A 467 11.49 16.34 8.09
N ASP A 468 11.87 16.13 9.34
CA ASP A 468 11.31 16.85 10.49
C ASP A 468 12.36 17.23 11.54
N GLU A 469 12.58 18.52 11.77
CA GLU A 469 13.62 19.03 12.68
C GLU A 469 13.12 19.25 14.12
N ARG A 470 11.92 18.76 14.49
CA ARG A 470 11.33 18.99 15.84
C ARG A 470 12.21 18.52 17.01
N ASN A 471 13.14 17.60 16.75
CA ASN A 471 14.07 17.04 17.74
C ASN A 471 15.52 17.56 17.61
N GLY A 472 15.79 18.48 16.66
CA GLY A 472 17.12 19.04 16.39
C GLY A 472 17.60 18.69 14.98
N PRO A 473 18.41 17.62 14.80
CA PRO A 473 18.64 17.03 13.48
C PRO A 473 17.32 16.64 12.81
N SER A 474 17.32 16.56 11.47
CA SER A 474 16.14 16.11 10.72
C SER A 474 15.88 14.62 10.96
N ASP A 475 14.73 14.26 11.51
CA ASP A 475 14.20 12.89 11.59
C ASP A 475 13.32 12.59 10.36
N ILE A 476 12.91 11.32 10.15
CA ILE A 476 11.80 11.01 9.21
C ILE A 476 10.51 10.78 10.00
N TYR A 477 9.46 11.54 9.67
CA TYR A 477 8.11 11.40 10.23
C TYR A 477 7.08 11.03 9.17
N GLY A 478 5.90 10.58 9.62
CA GLY A 478 4.76 10.31 8.75
C GLY A 478 3.39 10.59 9.39
N GLN A 479 2.37 10.65 8.54
CA GLN A 479 0.97 10.90 8.86
C GLN A 479 0.07 10.06 7.96
N MET A 480 -0.97 9.45 8.55
CA MET A 480 -2.03 8.81 7.78
C MET A 480 -3.14 9.83 7.51
N ILE A 481 -3.79 9.78 6.35
CA ILE A 481 -4.85 10.70 5.95
C ILE A 481 -5.97 9.93 5.22
N SER A 482 -7.23 10.20 5.57
CA SER A 482 -8.40 9.55 4.96
C SER A 482 -8.58 9.96 3.48
N PRO A 483 -9.40 9.24 2.68
CA PRO A 483 -9.74 9.65 1.31
C PRO A 483 -10.51 10.98 1.25
N ASP A 484 -11.09 11.39 2.38
CA ASP A 484 -11.80 12.66 2.62
C ASP A 484 -10.88 13.75 3.21
N GLY A 485 -9.56 13.54 3.30
CA GLY A 485 -8.59 14.54 3.74
C GLY A 485 -8.46 14.71 5.26
N ILE A 486 -9.28 14.00 6.04
CA ILE A 486 -9.21 14.01 7.51
C ILE A 486 -7.92 13.32 7.98
N LEU A 487 -7.15 13.97 8.86
CA LEU A 487 -5.95 13.39 9.47
C LEU A 487 -6.32 12.18 10.36
N ILE A 488 -5.62 11.07 10.15
CA ILE A 488 -5.86 9.76 10.75
C ILE A 488 -4.77 9.51 11.81
N GLY A 489 -5.10 9.75 13.08
CA GLY A 489 -4.13 9.67 14.19
C GLY A 489 -3.22 10.91 14.30
N SER A 490 -2.17 10.83 15.11
CA SER A 490 -1.11 11.84 15.21
C SER A 490 0.02 11.55 14.22
N ASN A 491 0.93 12.53 14.01
CA ASN A 491 2.19 12.24 13.35
C ASN A 491 2.93 11.12 14.10
N PHE A 492 3.68 10.30 13.39
CA PHE A 492 4.50 9.22 13.96
C PHE A 492 5.94 9.28 13.45
N PRO A 493 6.95 9.03 14.30
CA PRO A 493 8.32 8.87 13.84
C PRO A 493 8.46 7.58 13.02
N VAL A 494 9.11 7.67 11.87
CA VAL A 494 9.56 6.52 11.06
C VAL A 494 10.99 6.16 11.44
N CYS A 495 11.88 7.15 11.45
CA CYS A 495 13.28 7.02 11.87
C CYS A 495 13.65 8.24 12.73
N THR A 496 14.31 7.99 13.86
CA THR A 496 14.87 9.02 14.75
C THR A 496 16.27 8.60 15.20
N ALA A 497 17.13 8.32 14.23
CA ALA A 497 18.51 7.93 14.47
C ALA A 497 19.37 9.15 14.80
N ALA A 498 20.64 8.96 15.16
CA ALA A 498 21.54 10.07 15.42
C ALA A 498 21.77 10.91 14.14
N TYR A 499 21.93 12.22 14.30
CA TYR A 499 22.14 13.16 13.18
C TYR A 499 20.98 13.12 12.16
N ASN A 500 21.21 13.55 10.92
CA ASN A 500 20.15 13.78 9.94
C ASN A 500 19.69 12.49 9.26
N GLN A 501 18.40 12.42 8.96
CA GLN A 501 17.78 11.54 7.97
C GLN A 501 16.96 12.41 7.01
N ILE A 502 17.21 12.27 5.71
CA ILE A 502 16.78 13.20 4.66
C ILE A 502 16.38 12.48 3.37
N PHE A 503 15.70 13.19 2.48
CA PHE A 503 15.20 12.71 1.17
C PHE A 503 14.34 11.43 1.27
N PRO A 504 13.18 11.47 1.95
CA PRO A 504 12.25 10.35 1.96
C PRO A 504 11.63 10.12 0.57
N SER A 505 11.63 8.88 0.10
CA SER A 505 10.80 8.39 -1.01
C SER A 505 10.05 7.14 -0.56
N ALA A 506 8.84 6.90 -1.06
CA ALA A 506 7.99 5.80 -0.60
C ALA A 506 7.25 5.09 -1.74
N SER A 507 7.01 3.80 -1.58
CA SER A 507 6.20 3.04 -2.53
C SER A 507 5.26 2.06 -1.85
N LYS A 508 4.04 1.95 -2.39
CA LYS A 508 3.07 0.92 -2.01
C LYS A 508 3.52 -0.43 -2.57
N GLY A 509 3.71 -1.40 -1.68
CA GLY A 509 4.03 -2.79 -2.04
C GLY A 509 2.81 -3.67 -2.28
N TYR A 510 3.03 -4.99 -2.18
CA TYR A 510 1.96 -6.00 -2.22
C TYR A 510 0.92 -5.83 -1.10
N SER A 511 1.39 -5.60 0.12
CA SER A 511 0.58 -5.51 1.34
C SER A 511 1.27 -4.54 2.31
N GLY A 512 1.09 -3.22 2.10
CA GLY A 512 1.72 -2.17 2.89
C GLY A 512 2.63 -1.26 2.09
N TYR A 513 3.64 -0.67 2.74
CA TYR A 513 4.59 0.25 2.12
C TYR A 513 6.04 -0.11 2.42
N PHE A 514 6.94 0.48 1.63
CA PHE A 514 8.35 0.61 1.93
C PHE A 514 8.74 2.08 1.72
N VAL A 515 9.36 2.68 2.74
CA VAL A 515 9.86 4.06 2.70
C VAL A 515 11.38 4.02 2.87
N VAL A 516 12.10 4.82 2.09
CA VAL A 516 13.57 4.87 2.04
C VAL A 516 14.05 6.30 2.23
N TRP A 517 15.25 6.47 2.79
CA TRP A 517 15.86 7.77 3.07
C TRP A 517 17.40 7.69 3.06
N SER A 518 18.05 8.84 2.94
CA SER A 518 19.48 9.03 3.15
C SER A 518 19.75 9.36 4.62
N ASP A 519 20.74 8.70 5.23
CA ASP A 519 20.89 8.62 6.68
C ASP A 519 22.33 8.88 7.13
N TYR A 520 22.52 9.82 8.07
CA TYR A 520 23.83 10.25 8.59
C TYR A 520 24.17 9.69 9.97
N ARG A 521 23.52 8.59 10.43
CA ARG A 521 23.71 8.01 11.78
C ARG A 521 25.14 7.62 12.16
N ASN A 522 26.04 7.50 11.18
CA ASN A 522 27.46 7.24 11.38
C ASN A 522 28.27 8.51 11.73
N GLY A 523 27.75 9.71 11.46
CA GLY A 523 28.46 10.98 11.63
C GLY A 523 29.57 11.25 10.60
N THR A 524 29.62 10.50 9.49
CA THR A 524 30.69 10.57 8.48
C THR A 524 30.19 10.81 7.06
N ASP A 525 29.20 10.06 6.60
CA ASP A 525 28.75 10.00 5.21
C ASP A 525 27.33 9.45 5.10
N TYR A 526 26.49 10.02 4.23
CA TYR A 526 25.10 9.56 4.08
C TYR A 526 25.05 8.14 3.52
N ASN A 527 24.25 7.26 4.13
CA ASN A 527 24.00 5.88 3.70
C ASN A 527 22.50 5.70 3.36
N ILE A 528 22.13 4.72 2.54
CA ILE A 528 20.71 4.50 2.19
C ILE A 528 20.08 3.49 3.14
N TRP A 529 18.98 3.88 3.76
CA TRP A 529 18.18 3.08 4.69
C TRP A 529 16.69 3.09 4.29
N GLY A 530 15.90 2.21 4.89
CA GLY A 530 14.43 2.23 4.77
C GLY A 530 13.72 1.41 5.84
N ASP A 531 12.42 1.60 6.00
CA ASP A 531 11.56 0.80 6.89
C ASP A 531 10.40 0.19 6.09
N ILE A 532 10.10 -1.09 6.34
CA ILE A 532 9.04 -1.83 5.64
C ILE A 532 7.92 -2.21 6.59
N GLU A 533 6.82 -1.47 6.53
CA GLU A 533 5.57 -1.89 7.17
C GLU A 533 4.81 -2.82 6.23
N ALA A 534 5.24 -4.08 6.19
CA ALA A 534 4.45 -5.15 5.58
C ALA A 534 3.20 -5.40 6.44
N THR A 535 2.02 -5.00 5.96
CA THR A 535 0.71 -5.38 6.52
C THR A 535 0.30 -6.82 6.17
N GLY A 536 1.28 -7.67 5.88
CA GLY A 536 1.16 -9.07 5.55
C GLY A 536 2.15 -9.91 6.36
N ILE A 537 1.91 -11.22 6.44
CA ILE A 537 2.67 -12.12 7.31
C ILE A 537 4.16 -12.14 6.93
N SER A 538 5.02 -11.72 7.85
CA SER A 538 6.45 -11.98 7.76
C SER A 538 6.77 -13.40 8.23
N GLU A 539 7.47 -14.19 7.41
CA GLU A 539 8.11 -15.43 7.87
C GLU A 539 9.34 -15.09 8.73
N GLY A 540 9.08 -14.66 9.98
CA GLY A 540 10.11 -14.34 10.94
C GLY A 540 11.04 -15.54 11.21
N LYS A 541 12.36 -15.30 11.21
CA LYS A 541 13.39 -16.31 11.53
C LYS A 541 13.31 -16.77 12.99
N SER A 542 12.38 -17.67 13.29
CA SER A 542 12.26 -18.28 14.62
C SER A 542 13.13 -19.53 14.74
N SER A 543 14.12 -19.50 15.63
CA SER A 543 15.08 -20.60 15.84
C SER A 543 14.53 -21.70 16.77
N ALA A 544 13.43 -22.35 16.37
CA ALA A 544 12.96 -23.59 16.98
C ALA A 544 12.10 -24.41 16.00
N VAL A 545 12.71 -25.30 15.21
CA VAL A 545 12.00 -26.13 14.23
C VAL A 545 11.09 -27.15 14.92
N THR A 546 9.79 -26.85 14.98
CA THR A 546 8.75 -27.88 15.05
C THR A 546 8.32 -28.18 13.61
N PRO A 547 8.56 -29.39 13.07
CA PRO A 547 8.30 -29.66 11.65
C PRO A 547 6.80 -29.61 11.34
N PRO A 548 6.41 -29.09 10.15
CA PRO A 548 5.02 -28.87 9.81
C PRO A 548 4.19 -30.16 9.78
N THR A 549 2.87 -30.02 9.99
CA THR A 549 1.89 -31.12 9.99
C THR A 549 1.84 -31.81 8.62
N THR A 550 2.68 -32.82 8.45
CA THR A 550 2.98 -33.42 7.15
C THR A 550 2.05 -34.61 6.91
N LEU A 551 0.85 -34.34 6.39
CA LEU A 551 -0.06 -35.39 5.94
C LEU A 551 0.24 -35.75 4.48
N ASN A 552 0.92 -36.86 4.23
CA ASN A 552 1.33 -37.30 2.89
C ASN A 552 0.78 -38.67 2.51
N THR A 553 0.60 -38.89 1.21
CA THR A 553 -0.15 -40.04 0.67
C THR A 553 0.49 -40.49 -0.64
N PHE A 554 1.06 -41.70 -0.71
CA PHE A 554 1.64 -42.22 -1.95
C PHE A 554 1.48 -43.75 -2.14
N PRO A 555 1.44 -44.24 -3.39
CA PRO A 555 1.17 -43.47 -4.61
C PRO A 555 -0.23 -42.83 -4.54
N ASN A 556 -0.44 -41.66 -5.12
CA ASN A 556 -1.78 -41.06 -5.22
C ASN A 556 -1.92 -40.45 -6.63
N PRO A 557 -2.74 -41.01 -7.54
CA PRO A 557 -3.66 -42.14 -7.34
C PRO A 557 -3.00 -43.48 -6.96
N PHE A 558 -3.77 -44.39 -6.35
CA PHE A 558 -3.34 -45.75 -5.99
C PHE A 558 -4.25 -46.83 -6.57
N LYS A 559 -3.77 -48.08 -6.61
CA LYS A 559 -4.54 -49.26 -7.05
C LYS A 559 -4.72 -50.25 -5.88
N ASN A 560 -3.64 -50.92 -5.47
CA ASN A 560 -3.69 -51.99 -4.47
C ASN A 560 -3.45 -51.54 -3.02
N ARG A 561 -2.70 -50.44 -2.81
CA ARG A 561 -2.41 -49.88 -1.48
C ARG A 561 -2.02 -48.40 -1.55
N LEU A 562 -2.36 -47.67 -0.51
CA LEU A 562 -1.96 -46.29 -0.24
C LEU A 562 -1.15 -46.26 1.06
N ILE A 563 0.06 -45.69 1.03
CA ILE A 563 0.84 -45.38 2.23
C ILE A 563 0.45 -43.96 2.66
N ILE A 564 0.04 -43.81 3.92
CA ILE A 564 -0.35 -42.53 4.52
C ILE A 564 0.70 -42.21 5.61
N GLN A 565 1.41 -41.10 5.44
CA GLN A 565 2.42 -40.61 6.37
C GLN A 565 1.89 -39.41 7.17
N TYR A 566 2.27 -39.32 8.44
CA TYR A 566 1.89 -38.23 9.36
C TYR A 566 3.01 -37.94 10.38
N SER A 567 3.22 -36.66 10.71
CA SER A 567 4.39 -36.20 11.52
C SER A 567 4.07 -35.77 12.97
N GLN A 568 2.86 -36.01 13.47
CA GLN A 568 2.40 -35.55 14.80
C GLN A 568 1.52 -36.61 15.49
N GLU A 569 1.14 -36.36 16.76
CA GLU A 569 0.21 -37.19 17.55
C GLU A 569 -1.23 -37.12 17.00
N ALA A 570 -1.49 -37.86 15.93
CA ALA A 570 -2.83 -38.07 15.40
C ALA A 570 -3.67 -38.94 16.36
N LEU A 571 -4.86 -38.46 16.74
CA LEU A 571 -5.84 -39.27 17.48
C LEU A 571 -6.51 -40.30 16.57
N ALA A 572 -6.84 -39.87 15.34
CA ALA A 572 -7.42 -40.70 14.31
C ALA A 572 -7.06 -40.20 12.90
N ILE A 573 -7.00 -41.14 11.95
CA ILE A 573 -7.07 -40.87 10.52
C ILE A 573 -8.34 -41.54 9.98
N ASP A 574 -9.24 -40.73 9.42
CA ASP A 574 -10.53 -41.17 8.90
C ASP A 574 -10.60 -40.96 7.39
N ILE A 575 -11.30 -41.83 6.66
CA ILE A 575 -11.45 -41.80 5.21
C ILE A 575 -12.92 -41.82 4.83
N TYR A 576 -13.35 -40.85 4.03
CA TYR A 576 -14.73 -40.61 3.62
C TYR A 576 -14.89 -40.73 2.10
N ASN A 577 -16.07 -41.14 1.64
CA ASN A 577 -16.44 -41.08 0.21
C ASN A 577 -16.94 -39.67 -0.20
N THR A 578 -17.27 -39.48 -1.47
CA THR A 578 -17.81 -38.22 -2.01
C THR A 578 -19.20 -37.84 -1.48
N LEU A 579 -19.88 -38.72 -0.73
CA LEU A 579 -21.15 -38.44 -0.05
C LEU A 579 -20.94 -38.09 1.45
N GLY A 580 -19.70 -37.88 1.89
CA GLY A 580 -19.37 -37.60 3.29
C GLY A 580 -19.52 -38.78 4.24
N GLN A 581 -19.71 -40.00 3.74
CA GLN A 581 -19.89 -41.20 4.55
C GLN A 581 -18.53 -41.78 4.96
N LEU A 582 -18.38 -42.15 6.24
CA LEU A 582 -17.16 -42.77 6.77
C LEU A 582 -16.96 -44.18 6.19
N VAL A 583 -15.79 -44.43 5.62
CA VAL A 583 -15.40 -45.68 4.94
C VAL A 583 -14.41 -46.48 5.78
N LYS A 584 -13.36 -45.82 6.28
CA LYS A 584 -12.31 -46.42 7.12
C LYS A 584 -11.93 -45.45 8.24
N SER A 585 -11.62 -45.97 9.42
CA SER A 585 -11.01 -45.22 10.52
C SER A 585 -9.79 -45.97 11.05
N PHE A 586 -8.74 -45.22 11.38
CA PHE A 586 -7.52 -45.69 12.02
C PHE A 586 -7.33 -44.89 13.31
N SER A 587 -7.85 -45.41 14.42
CA SER A 587 -7.76 -44.84 15.77
C SER A 587 -6.61 -45.45 16.57
N ASN A 588 -6.22 -44.81 17.69
CA ASN A 588 -5.13 -45.26 18.58
C ASN A 588 -3.76 -45.32 17.86
N LEU A 589 -3.49 -44.33 17.02
CA LEU A 589 -2.21 -44.17 16.35
C LEU A 589 -1.12 -43.82 17.39
N ALA A 590 0.08 -44.37 17.21
CA ALA A 590 1.14 -44.26 18.21
C ALA A 590 1.82 -42.89 18.21
N ALA A 591 2.00 -42.31 19.40
CA ALA A 591 2.77 -41.09 19.62
C ALA A 591 4.29 -41.36 19.51
N GLY A 592 4.78 -41.55 18.29
CA GLY A 592 6.21 -41.73 17.98
C GLY A 592 6.84 -40.43 17.46
N CYS A 593 8.03 -40.08 17.96
CA CYS A 593 8.80 -38.94 17.49
C CYS A 593 9.32 -39.17 16.06
N GLY A 594 8.60 -38.67 15.05
CA GLY A 594 9.02 -38.73 13.64
C GLY A 594 7.88 -38.81 12.64
N LEU A 595 8.21 -39.21 11.41
CA LEU A 595 7.25 -39.44 10.32
C LEU A 595 6.66 -40.86 10.40
N ASN A 596 5.57 -40.97 11.14
CA ASN A 596 4.80 -42.20 11.32
C ASN A 596 4.04 -42.56 10.03
N GLN A 597 3.71 -43.85 9.85
CA GLN A 597 3.05 -44.35 8.63
C GLN A 597 1.97 -45.39 8.94
N ILE A 598 0.89 -45.38 8.16
CA ILE A 598 -0.10 -46.47 8.06
C ILE A 598 -0.35 -46.82 6.59
N VAL A 599 -0.92 -48.00 6.34
CA VAL A 599 -1.25 -48.46 4.99
C VAL A 599 -2.74 -48.72 4.88
N TRP A 600 -3.38 -48.16 3.86
CA TRP A 600 -4.74 -48.49 3.47
C TRP A 600 -4.73 -49.35 2.20
N ASP A 601 -5.42 -50.48 2.23
CA ASP A 601 -5.60 -51.44 1.15
C ASP A 601 -6.80 -51.12 0.24
N GLY A 602 -7.56 -50.07 0.54
CA GLY A 602 -8.82 -49.79 -0.12
C GLY A 602 -9.97 -50.69 0.34
N SER A 603 -9.94 -51.19 1.58
CA SER A 603 -11.08 -51.82 2.27
C SER A 603 -11.88 -50.82 3.12
N ASP A 604 -13.11 -51.17 3.50
CA ASP A 604 -13.89 -50.47 4.53
C ASP A 604 -13.56 -50.98 5.95
N ASN A 605 -14.21 -50.43 6.98
CA ASN A 605 -14.06 -50.88 8.38
C ASN A 605 -14.45 -52.36 8.61
N PHE A 606 -15.14 -53.01 7.67
CA PHE A 606 -15.54 -54.42 7.71
C PHE A 606 -14.67 -55.32 6.82
N GLY A 607 -13.58 -54.78 6.25
CA GLY A 607 -12.67 -55.52 5.37
C GLY A 607 -13.18 -55.74 3.94
N ARG A 608 -14.28 -55.10 3.54
CA ARG A 608 -14.87 -55.24 2.20
C ARG A 608 -14.20 -54.26 1.23
N PRO A 609 -13.93 -54.63 -0.04
CA PRO A 609 -13.29 -53.74 -0.99
C PRO A 609 -14.17 -52.54 -1.34
N THR A 610 -13.60 -51.34 -1.31
CA THR A 610 -14.30 -50.10 -1.68
C THR A 610 -14.32 -49.89 -3.20
N SER A 611 -15.25 -49.08 -3.70
CA SER A 611 -15.35 -48.73 -5.13
C SER A 611 -14.13 -47.96 -5.63
N GLU A 612 -13.90 -48.00 -6.94
CA GLU A 612 -13.02 -47.06 -7.65
C GLU A 612 -13.53 -45.61 -7.47
N GLY A 613 -12.65 -44.61 -7.46
CA GLY A 613 -13.03 -43.19 -7.38
C GLY A 613 -12.29 -42.35 -6.33
N VAL A 614 -12.88 -41.19 -6.02
CA VAL A 614 -12.32 -40.18 -5.09
C VAL A 614 -12.75 -40.44 -3.66
N TYR A 615 -11.81 -40.28 -2.73
CA TYR A 615 -12.04 -40.28 -1.29
C TYR A 615 -11.35 -39.05 -0.65
N PHE A 616 -11.81 -38.68 0.53
CA PHE A 616 -11.22 -37.62 1.36
C PHE A 616 -10.71 -38.21 2.66
N LEU A 617 -9.43 -37.98 2.96
CA LEU A 617 -8.78 -38.44 4.18
C LEU A 617 -8.62 -37.27 5.14
N THR A 618 -9.07 -37.42 6.38
CA THR A 618 -8.95 -36.40 7.44
C THR A 618 -8.08 -36.91 8.58
N LEU A 619 -7.06 -36.14 8.95
CA LEU A 619 -6.24 -36.37 10.13
C LEU A 619 -6.74 -35.46 11.28
N ARG A 620 -7.03 -36.04 12.44
CA ARG A 620 -7.52 -35.33 13.64
C ARG A 620 -6.47 -35.36 14.76
N ASN A 621 -6.03 -34.19 15.21
CA ASN A 621 -5.05 -34.05 16.29
C ASN A 621 -5.71 -33.62 17.61
N LYS A 622 -4.96 -33.71 18.73
CA LYS A 622 -5.44 -33.33 20.07
C LYS A 622 -5.88 -31.86 20.20
N ASN A 623 -5.32 -30.97 19.40
CA ASN A 623 -5.58 -29.53 19.44
C ASN A 623 -6.68 -29.10 18.44
N SER A 624 -7.65 -29.96 18.17
CA SER A 624 -8.79 -29.76 17.23
C SER A 624 -8.47 -29.48 15.75
N ASN A 625 -7.22 -29.20 15.38
CA ASN A 625 -6.81 -29.03 13.98
C ASN A 625 -7.12 -30.28 13.15
N ILE A 626 -7.76 -30.07 11.98
CA ILE A 626 -8.11 -31.10 11.01
C ILE A 626 -7.36 -30.83 9.72
N SER A 627 -6.60 -31.80 9.22
CA SER A 627 -5.95 -31.74 7.90
C SER A 627 -6.65 -32.67 6.91
N VAL A 628 -7.09 -32.15 5.77
CA VAL A 628 -7.85 -32.91 4.76
C VAL A 628 -7.01 -33.12 3.50
N LYS A 629 -7.00 -34.34 2.95
CA LYS A 629 -6.28 -34.70 1.72
C LYS A 629 -7.14 -35.55 0.77
N LYS A 630 -7.23 -35.11 -0.49
CA LYS A 630 -7.95 -35.82 -1.56
C LYS A 630 -7.11 -36.99 -2.10
N ILE A 631 -7.68 -38.18 -2.17
CA ILE A 631 -7.03 -39.39 -2.66
C ILE A 631 -7.89 -40.08 -3.73
N CYS A 632 -7.26 -40.79 -4.66
CA CYS A 632 -7.95 -41.45 -5.78
C CYS A 632 -7.59 -42.94 -5.86
N LYS A 633 -8.61 -43.81 -5.85
CA LYS A 633 -8.47 -45.27 -6.03
C LYS A 633 -8.80 -45.65 -7.47
N LEU A 634 -7.85 -46.30 -8.14
CA LEU A 634 -7.93 -46.81 -9.50
C LEU A 634 -8.27 -48.31 -9.55
N LYS A 635 -8.72 -48.74 -10.73
CA LYS A 635 -8.98 -50.12 -11.13
C LYS A 635 -7.72 -50.97 -11.18
#